data_AF-A0A1H4GEJ0-F1
#
_entry.id   AF-A0A1H4GEJ0-F1
#
_cell.length_a   1.000
_cell.length_b   1.000
_cell.length_c   1.000
_cell.angle_alpha   90.00
_cell.angle_beta   90.00
_cell.angle_gamma   90.00
#
_symmetry.space_group_name_H-M   'P 1'
#
loop_
_entity.id
_entity.type
_entity.pdbx_description
1 polymer ?
#
loop_
_entity_poly.entity_id
_entity_poly.type
_entity_poly.pdbx_seq_one_letter_code
_entity_poly.pdbx_strand_id
1 'polypeptide(L)'
;MQTTMHSRRGLLKAAAGAALGSLALPALAQPYPSRPIKLVVPFPPGGSVDTVARALQPQLQQQLNQPVVVENRPGASSVLGAEVVKRSPADGYTILLNASLQLVNPLIMSSARYDMEKDFAPISYIGALPQLVVVSASSPYRTVDDLLADARKRPGRVQWATAAYGSAGHLASELLKVRAKVDMPVIPYKGGGPALTDVIGGQVASMVEPMASAYPQVKSGRLRALAVTTPKRLSDLPDLPTVAEGGFPDFNMPSWYGFWAPAGTPQDVIDKLHAEIRSAMQAPEVVTRLSAMFFQPAVTSPAEFAKFIKRESDMYKSLVAAANIRLDE
;
A
#
# COMPACT_ATOMS: atom_id res chain seq x y z
N MET A 1 -23.99 -86.43 -21.58
CA MET A 1 -24.69 -85.15 -21.30
C MET A 1 -24.52 -84.82 -19.83
N GLN A 2 -23.58 -83.93 -19.48
CA GLN A 2 -23.46 -83.36 -18.14
C GLN A 2 -23.58 -81.85 -18.27
N THR A 3 -24.61 -81.29 -17.66
CA THR A 3 -24.97 -79.87 -17.75
C THR A 3 -24.44 -79.17 -16.49
N THR A 4 -23.36 -78.41 -16.62
CA THR A 4 -22.76 -77.63 -15.53
C THR A 4 -23.58 -76.37 -15.28
N MET A 5 -24.39 -76.37 -14.22
CA MET A 5 -25.11 -75.18 -13.76
C MET A 5 -24.13 -74.17 -13.16
N HIS A 6 -23.84 -73.10 -13.89
CA HIS A 6 -23.12 -71.95 -13.36
C HIS A 6 -24.05 -71.13 -12.46
N SER A 7 -23.66 -70.99 -11.19
CA SER A 7 -24.38 -70.24 -10.16
C SER A 7 -24.58 -68.78 -10.56
N ARG A 8 -25.85 -68.37 -10.73
CA ARG A 8 -26.29 -66.97 -11.00
C ARG A 8 -25.74 -65.95 -9.98
N ARG A 9 -25.29 -66.40 -8.79
CA ARG A 9 -24.68 -65.54 -7.76
C ARG A 9 -23.25 -65.10 -8.08
N GLY A 10 -22.53 -65.78 -8.97
CA GLY A 10 -21.18 -65.38 -9.40
C GLY A 10 -21.19 -64.18 -10.35
N LEU A 11 -22.19 -64.13 -11.25
CA LEU A 11 -22.34 -63.06 -12.25
C LEU A 11 -22.71 -61.70 -11.64
N LEU A 12 -23.48 -61.67 -10.54
CA LEU A 12 -23.82 -60.43 -9.84
C LEU A 12 -22.65 -59.82 -9.04
N LYS A 13 -21.71 -60.64 -8.56
CA LYS A 13 -20.51 -60.15 -7.86
C LYS A 13 -19.47 -59.56 -8.81
N ALA A 14 -19.40 -60.05 -10.06
CA ALA A 14 -18.52 -59.50 -11.08
C ALA A 14 -19.01 -58.14 -11.62
N ALA A 15 -20.33 -57.91 -11.68
CA ALA A 15 -20.89 -56.64 -12.15
C ALA A 15 -20.73 -55.49 -11.13
N ALA A 16 -20.70 -55.77 -9.83
CA ALA A 16 -20.53 -54.76 -8.79
C ALA A 16 -19.08 -54.26 -8.65
N GLY A 17 -18.08 -55.08 -9.02
CA GLY A 17 -16.66 -54.68 -8.99
C GLY A 17 -16.24 -53.78 -10.14
N ALA A 18 -16.90 -53.88 -11.30
CA ALA A 18 -16.56 -53.09 -12.49
C ALA A 18 -17.15 -51.66 -12.49
N ALA A 19 -18.11 -51.36 -11.62
CA ALA A 19 -18.74 -50.04 -11.54
C ALA A 19 -18.00 -49.05 -10.63
N LEU A 20 -17.07 -49.51 -9.79
CA LEU A 20 -16.30 -48.66 -8.86
C LEU A 20 -14.95 -48.20 -9.41
N GLY A 21 -14.52 -48.68 -10.58
CA GLY A 21 -13.20 -48.39 -11.16
C GLY A 21 -13.14 -47.28 -12.22
N SER A 22 -14.28 -46.71 -12.63
CA SER A 22 -14.39 -45.95 -13.90
C SER A 22 -14.76 -44.47 -13.77
N LEU A 23 -14.64 -43.85 -12.59
CA LEU A 23 -14.95 -42.41 -12.41
C LEU A 23 -13.81 -41.56 -11.82
N ALA A 24 -12.57 -42.05 -11.82
CA ALA A 24 -11.41 -41.19 -11.61
C ALA A 24 -11.11 -40.38 -12.88
N LEU A 25 -12.02 -39.47 -13.25
CA LEU A 25 -11.69 -38.42 -14.21
C LEU A 25 -10.54 -37.58 -13.60
N PRO A 26 -9.45 -37.31 -14.34
CA PRO A 26 -8.42 -36.42 -13.85
C PRO A 26 -9.10 -35.08 -13.52
N ALA A 27 -9.02 -34.66 -12.26
CA ALA A 27 -9.42 -33.32 -11.87
C ALA A 27 -8.49 -32.36 -12.62
N LEU A 28 -8.96 -31.82 -13.75
CA LEU A 28 -8.28 -30.74 -14.44
C LEU A 28 -8.28 -29.56 -13.49
N ALA A 29 -7.13 -29.29 -12.86
CA ALA A 29 -6.92 -28.09 -12.09
C ALA A 29 -7.32 -26.91 -12.97
N GLN A 30 -8.31 -26.13 -12.54
CA GLN A 30 -8.72 -24.96 -13.30
C GLN A 30 -7.53 -24.00 -13.40
N PRO A 31 -7.24 -23.45 -14.59
CA PRO A 31 -6.13 -22.50 -14.72
C PRO A 31 -6.41 -21.27 -13.86
N TYR A 32 -5.43 -20.85 -13.06
CA TYR A 32 -5.52 -19.60 -12.31
C TYR A 32 -5.19 -18.39 -13.21
N PRO A 33 -5.96 -17.29 -13.16
CA PRO A 33 -7.25 -17.16 -12.47
C PRO A 33 -8.45 -17.62 -13.33
N SER A 34 -9.43 -18.26 -12.71
CA SER A 34 -10.70 -18.69 -13.35
C SER A 34 -11.94 -17.90 -12.88
N ARG A 35 -11.75 -16.95 -11.96
CA ARG A 35 -12.79 -16.09 -11.39
C ARG A 35 -12.23 -14.70 -11.05
N PRO A 36 -13.08 -13.71 -10.72
CA PRO A 36 -12.63 -12.37 -10.34
C PRO A 36 -11.62 -12.37 -9.19
N ILE A 37 -10.61 -11.51 -9.29
CA ILE A 37 -9.65 -11.22 -8.22
C ILE A 37 -10.11 -9.96 -7.48
N LYS A 38 -10.12 -10.03 -6.15
CA LYS A 38 -10.36 -8.91 -5.26
C LYS A 38 -9.04 -8.24 -4.91
N LEU A 39 -8.89 -6.98 -5.30
CA LEU A 39 -7.78 -6.12 -4.94
C LEU A 39 -8.21 -5.23 -3.76
N VAL A 40 -7.83 -5.62 -2.55
CA VAL A 40 -8.11 -4.85 -1.34
C VAL A 40 -7.19 -3.64 -1.26
N VAL A 41 -7.79 -2.46 -1.14
CA VAL A 41 -7.10 -1.19 -0.90
C VAL A 41 -7.57 -0.65 0.44
N PRO A 42 -6.73 -0.60 1.48
CA PRO A 42 -7.16 -0.31 2.84
C PRO A 42 -7.27 1.20 3.13
N PHE A 43 -7.72 1.98 2.14
CA PHE A 43 -7.87 3.44 2.19
C PHE A 43 -9.17 3.89 1.51
N PRO A 44 -9.68 5.10 1.84
CA PRO A 44 -10.84 5.65 1.15
C PRO A 44 -10.58 5.86 -0.35
N PRO A 45 -11.63 5.85 -1.18
CA PRO A 45 -11.52 6.20 -2.60
C PRO A 45 -10.91 7.59 -2.82
N GLY A 46 -10.14 7.75 -3.90
CA GLY A 46 -9.50 9.01 -4.28
C GLY A 46 -8.22 9.36 -3.50
N GLY A 47 -7.81 8.54 -2.54
CA GLY A 47 -6.47 8.62 -1.94
C GLY A 47 -5.40 8.00 -2.84
N SER A 48 -4.12 8.27 -2.55
CA SER A 48 -2.99 7.91 -3.43
C SER A 48 -2.93 6.41 -3.79
N VAL A 49 -3.15 5.52 -2.83
CA VAL A 49 -3.12 4.06 -3.05
C VAL A 49 -4.29 3.61 -3.94
N ASP A 50 -5.48 4.19 -3.76
CA ASP A 50 -6.65 3.92 -4.61
C ASP A 50 -6.41 4.43 -6.04
N THR A 51 -5.79 5.60 -6.19
CA THR A 51 -5.43 6.14 -7.51
C THR A 51 -4.44 5.22 -8.25
N VAL A 52 -3.41 4.71 -7.55
CA VAL A 52 -2.47 3.74 -8.14
C VAL A 52 -3.16 2.41 -8.48
N ALA A 53 -4.00 1.89 -7.58
CA ALA A 53 -4.77 0.68 -7.83
C ALA A 53 -5.60 0.79 -9.11
N ARG A 54 -6.34 1.90 -9.26
CA ARG A 54 -7.20 2.16 -10.41
C ARG A 54 -6.42 2.50 -11.69
N ALA A 55 -5.20 2.98 -11.58
CA ALA A 55 -4.32 3.14 -12.73
C ALA A 55 -3.91 1.78 -13.32
N LEU A 56 -3.65 0.78 -12.46
CA LEU A 56 -3.25 -0.57 -12.83
C LEU A 56 -4.42 -1.48 -13.22
N GLN A 57 -5.57 -1.29 -12.60
CA GLN A 57 -6.72 -2.19 -12.68
C GLN A 57 -7.13 -2.55 -14.12
N PRO A 58 -7.35 -1.61 -15.07
CA PRO A 58 -7.80 -1.97 -16.41
C PRO A 58 -6.82 -2.87 -17.15
N GLN A 59 -5.53 -2.57 -17.03
CA GLN A 59 -4.46 -3.33 -17.64
C GLN A 59 -4.36 -4.74 -17.03
N LEU A 60 -4.48 -4.87 -15.71
CA LEU A 60 -4.54 -6.18 -15.05
C LEU A 60 -5.73 -7.02 -15.52
N GLN A 61 -6.92 -6.42 -15.63
CA GLN A 61 -8.12 -7.12 -16.10
C GLN A 61 -7.96 -7.68 -17.51
N GLN A 62 -7.38 -6.86 -18.40
CA GLN A 62 -7.15 -7.26 -19.78
C GLN A 62 -6.19 -8.45 -19.88
N GLN A 63 -5.08 -8.42 -19.15
CA GLN A 63 -4.06 -9.47 -19.24
C GLN A 63 -4.50 -10.78 -18.57
N LEU A 64 -5.21 -10.66 -17.44
CA LEU A 64 -5.69 -11.82 -16.69
C LEU A 64 -6.93 -12.45 -17.32
N ASN A 65 -7.61 -11.75 -18.24
CA ASN A 65 -8.92 -12.11 -18.76
C ASN A 65 -9.95 -12.44 -17.66
N GLN A 66 -9.84 -11.72 -16.54
CA GLN A 66 -10.71 -11.85 -15.38
C GLN A 66 -10.93 -10.46 -14.77
N PRO A 67 -12.10 -10.18 -14.18
CA PRO A 67 -12.31 -8.94 -13.45
C PRO A 67 -11.33 -8.81 -12.27
N VAL A 68 -10.83 -7.60 -12.05
CA VAL A 68 -10.00 -7.23 -10.89
C VAL A 68 -10.79 -6.15 -10.17
N VAL A 69 -11.42 -6.52 -9.06
CA VAL A 69 -12.34 -5.65 -8.33
C VAL A 69 -11.56 -4.93 -7.23
N VAL A 70 -11.39 -3.61 -7.39
CA VAL A 70 -10.82 -2.76 -6.34
C VAL A 70 -11.84 -2.60 -5.21
N GLU A 71 -11.50 -3.07 -4.02
CA GLU A 71 -12.35 -2.99 -2.83
C GLU A 71 -11.70 -2.13 -1.74
N ASN A 72 -12.25 -0.93 -1.52
CA ASN A 72 -11.77 -0.03 -0.49
C ASN A 72 -12.22 -0.50 0.91
N ARG A 73 -11.27 -0.77 1.81
CA ARG A 73 -11.50 -1.20 3.20
C ARG A 73 -10.76 -0.29 4.19
N PRO A 74 -11.14 1.00 4.31
CA PRO A 74 -10.46 1.94 5.20
C PRO A 74 -10.72 1.64 6.68
N GLY A 75 -9.80 2.12 7.53
CA GLY A 75 -9.97 2.14 8.99
C GLY A 75 -8.74 1.62 9.73
N ALA A 76 -8.57 2.10 10.98
CA ALA A 76 -7.46 1.77 11.87
C ALA A 76 -6.09 1.81 11.16
N SER A 77 -5.78 2.91 10.46
CA SER A 77 -4.52 3.07 9.74
C SER A 77 -4.19 1.90 8.79
N SER A 78 -5.16 1.45 8.00
CA SER A 78 -5.09 0.30 7.06
C SER A 78 -5.20 -1.10 7.68
N VAL A 79 -5.19 -1.23 9.01
CA VAL A 79 -5.22 -2.55 9.68
C VAL A 79 -6.47 -3.36 9.31
N LEU A 80 -7.64 -2.72 9.17
CA LEU A 80 -8.88 -3.44 8.87
C LEU A 80 -8.82 -4.15 7.51
N GLY A 81 -8.31 -3.50 6.48
CA GLY A 81 -8.16 -4.12 5.15
C GLY A 81 -7.05 -5.18 5.12
N ALA A 82 -5.96 -4.96 5.85
CA ALA A 82 -4.91 -5.97 6.00
C ALA A 82 -5.43 -7.26 6.66
N GLU A 83 -6.22 -7.14 7.74
CA GLU A 83 -6.86 -8.28 8.41
C GLU A 83 -7.83 -9.04 7.50
N VAL A 84 -8.57 -8.35 6.63
CA VAL A 84 -9.43 -8.99 5.63
C VAL A 84 -8.59 -9.89 4.71
N VAL A 85 -7.47 -9.40 4.21
CA VAL A 85 -6.59 -10.20 3.32
C VAL A 85 -5.95 -11.34 4.10
N LYS A 86 -5.37 -11.08 5.28
CA LYS A 86 -4.80 -12.13 6.14
C LYS A 86 -5.74 -13.32 6.38
N ARG A 87 -7.04 -13.05 6.57
CA ARG A 87 -8.06 -14.08 6.85
C ARG A 87 -8.68 -14.70 5.59
N SER A 88 -8.31 -14.21 4.40
CA SER A 88 -8.82 -14.74 3.14
C SER A 88 -8.16 -16.07 2.80
N PRO A 89 -8.82 -16.92 1.99
CA PRO A 89 -8.19 -18.13 1.46
C PRO A 89 -6.88 -17.79 0.74
N ALA A 90 -5.87 -18.62 0.97
CA ALA A 90 -4.55 -18.49 0.36
C ALA A 90 -4.54 -19.02 -1.09
N ASP A 91 -5.47 -18.54 -1.92
CA ASP A 91 -5.72 -19.00 -3.29
C ASP A 91 -5.44 -17.94 -4.36
N GLY A 92 -4.90 -16.78 -3.95
CA GLY A 92 -4.56 -15.66 -4.82
C GLY A 92 -5.73 -14.84 -5.36
N TYR A 93 -6.98 -15.12 -4.96
CA TYR A 93 -8.13 -14.32 -5.41
C TYR A 93 -8.46 -13.14 -4.50
N THR A 94 -7.77 -13.00 -3.37
CA THR A 94 -7.82 -11.80 -2.54
C THR A 94 -6.40 -11.34 -2.28
N ILE A 95 -6.03 -10.19 -2.85
CA ILE A 95 -4.69 -9.60 -2.72
C ILE A 95 -4.79 -8.20 -2.13
N LEU A 96 -3.71 -7.76 -1.50
CA LEU A 96 -3.57 -6.46 -0.86
C LEU A 96 -2.68 -5.57 -1.72
N LEU A 97 -3.12 -4.34 -1.99
CA LEU A 97 -2.21 -3.24 -2.33
C LEU A 97 -2.22 -2.25 -1.17
N ASN A 98 -1.08 -2.09 -0.52
CA ASN A 98 -0.92 -1.19 0.61
C ASN A 98 0.37 -0.37 0.48
N ALA A 99 0.49 0.64 1.32
CA ALA A 99 1.66 1.48 1.45
C ALA A 99 2.54 1.06 2.64
N SER A 100 3.65 1.77 2.80
CA SER A 100 4.69 1.49 3.80
C SER A 100 4.23 1.29 5.24
N LEU A 101 3.11 1.91 5.63
CA LEU A 101 2.52 1.74 6.96
C LEU A 101 2.11 0.29 7.27
N GLN A 102 1.96 -0.57 6.26
CA GLN A 102 1.81 -2.02 6.46
C GLN A 102 2.93 -2.59 7.34
N LEU A 103 4.16 -2.06 7.26
CA LEU A 103 5.27 -2.49 8.12
C LEU A 103 5.33 -1.74 9.45
N VAL A 104 4.72 -0.55 9.53
CA VAL A 104 4.80 0.34 10.69
C VAL A 104 3.71 0.03 11.70
N ASN A 105 2.50 -0.30 11.25
CA ASN A 105 1.35 -0.45 12.13
C ASN A 105 1.59 -1.46 13.27
N PRO A 106 2.16 -2.67 13.05
CA PRO A 106 2.46 -3.59 14.14
C PRO A 106 3.47 -3.05 15.18
N LEU A 107 4.25 -2.02 14.83
CA LEU A 107 5.23 -1.40 15.72
C LEU A 107 4.62 -0.34 16.64
N ILE A 108 3.49 0.26 16.23
CA ILE A 108 2.92 1.44 16.91
C ILE A 108 1.49 1.25 17.42
N MET A 109 0.80 0.20 16.98
CA MET A 109 -0.60 -0.08 17.30
C MET A 109 -0.76 -1.51 17.81
N SER A 110 -1.24 -1.64 19.04
CA SER A 110 -1.55 -2.95 19.66
C SER A 110 -2.66 -3.70 18.93
N SER A 111 -3.54 -2.94 18.26
CA SER A 111 -4.65 -3.45 17.45
C SER A 111 -4.20 -4.05 16.11
N ALA A 112 -2.99 -3.76 15.64
CA ALA A 112 -2.41 -4.35 14.43
C ALA A 112 -1.89 -5.77 14.70
N ARG A 113 -2.81 -6.73 14.84
CA ARG A 113 -2.52 -8.13 15.22
C ARG A 113 -2.09 -9.00 14.04
N TYR A 114 -1.13 -8.52 13.26
CA TYR A 114 -0.50 -9.29 12.20
C TYR A 114 1.03 -9.20 12.22
N ASP A 115 1.65 -10.26 11.72
CA ASP A 115 3.08 -10.40 11.51
C ASP A 115 3.34 -10.41 10.00
N MET A 116 4.17 -9.47 9.54
CA MET A 116 4.43 -9.28 8.11
C MET A 116 5.13 -10.46 7.44
N GLU A 117 5.92 -11.22 8.19
CA GLU A 117 6.64 -12.39 7.66
C GLU A 117 5.77 -13.64 7.68
N LYS A 118 4.83 -13.75 8.64
CA LYS A 118 4.02 -14.96 8.85
C LYS A 118 2.63 -14.92 8.22
N ASP A 119 2.02 -13.74 8.11
CA ASP A 119 0.62 -13.60 7.69
C ASP A 119 0.47 -13.18 6.22
N PHE A 120 1.54 -12.75 5.56
CA PHE A 120 1.51 -12.24 4.19
C PHE A 120 2.61 -12.84 3.32
N ALA A 121 2.27 -13.17 2.07
CA ALA A 121 3.21 -13.53 1.02
C ALA A 121 3.50 -12.29 0.15
N PRO A 122 4.76 -11.80 0.05
CA PRO A 122 5.10 -10.66 -0.79
C PRO A 122 4.98 -11.02 -2.27
N ILE A 123 4.30 -10.18 -3.05
CA ILE A 123 4.20 -10.34 -4.50
C ILE A 123 5.21 -9.42 -5.20
N SER A 124 5.15 -8.11 -4.94
CA SER A 124 6.07 -7.15 -5.55
C SER A 124 6.02 -5.79 -4.87
N TYR A 125 7.18 -5.17 -4.66
CA TYR A 125 7.28 -3.71 -4.52
C TYR A 125 7.12 -3.11 -5.91
N ILE A 126 6.27 -2.08 -6.06
CA ILE A 126 5.97 -1.51 -7.39
C ILE A 126 6.54 -0.10 -7.60
N GLY A 127 6.93 0.57 -6.53
CA GLY A 127 7.48 1.93 -6.60
C GLY A 127 7.04 2.80 -5.43
N ALA A 128 7.28 4.10 -5.59
CA ALA A 128 6.96 5.06 -4.56
C ALA A 128 6.49 6.41 -5.11
N LEU A 129 5.81 7.17 -4.27
CA LEU A 129 5.47 8.55 -4.51
C LEU A 129 6.35 9.46 -3.65
N PRO A 130 6.96 10.49 -4.24
CA PRO A 130 7.45 11.63 -3.48
C PRO A 130 6.32 12.22 -2.64
N GLN A 131 6.66 12.79 -1.49
CA GLN A 131 5.70 13.51 -0.65
C GLN A 131 6.01 15.01 -0.61
N LEU A 132 4.96 15.81 -0.46
CA LEU A 132 5.04 17.26 -0.34
C LEU A 132 4.78 17.66 1.10
N VAL A 133 5.58 18.60 1.62
CA VAL A 133 5.21 19.42 2.77
C VAL A 133 4.27 20.51 2.26
N VAL A 134 3.01 20.51 2.68
CA VAL A 134 1.99 21.44 2.18
C VAL A 134 1.32 22.22 3.30
N VAL A 135 0.85 23.42 2.93
CA VAL A 135 0.04 24.33 3.76
C VAL A 135 -1.08 24.93 2.90
N SER A 136 -2.10 25.54 3.51
CA SER A 136 -3.10 26.33 2.77
C SER A 136 -2.43 27.36 1.87
N ALA A 137 -2.99 27.65 0.69
CA ALA A 137 -2.47 28.70 -0.19
C ALA A 137 -2.50 30.10 0.46
N SER A 138 -3.44 30.35 1.38
CA SER A 138 -3.52 31.60 2.14
C SER A 138 -2.59 31.64 3.37
N SER A 139 -1.90 30.54 3.67
CA SER A 139 -0.99 30.44 4.81
C SER A 139 0.14 31.47 4.71
N PRO A 140 0.56 32.07 5.85
CA PRO A 140 1.72 32.95 5.89
C PRO A 140 3.04 32.21 5.61
N TYR A 141 3.09 30.89 5.80
CA TYR A 141 4.32 30.11 5.61
C TYR A 141 4.66 29.99 4.12
N ARG A 142 5.88 30.38 3.75
CA ARG A 142 6.41 30.33 2.38
C ARG A 142 7.49 29.26 2.24
N THR A 143 8.15 28.92 3.34
CA THR A 143 9.19 27.90 3.42
C THR A 143 8.93 26.94 4.58
N VAL A 144 9.63 25.80 4.59
CA VAL A 144 9.64 24.89 5.75
C VAL A 144 10.20 25.60 6.99
N ASP A 145 11.18 26.48 6.82
CA ASP A 145 11.76 27.27 7.92
C ASP A 145 10.76 28.23 8.55
N ASP A 146 9.88 28.87 7.77
CA ASP A 146 8.82 29.74 8.32
C ASP A 146 7.90 28.96 9.26
N LEU A 147 7.48 27.77 8.80
CA LEU A 147 6.60 26.87 9.55
C LEU A 147 7.26 26.42 10.86
N LEU A 148 8.52 25.98 10.79
CA LEU A 148 9.27 25.49 11.95
C LEU A 148 9.67 26.62 12.91
N ALA A 149 10.02 27.80 12.39
CA ALA A 149 10.33 28.96 13.22
C ALA A 149 9.11 29.41 14.03
N ASP A 150 7.92 29.39 13.44
CA ASP A 150 6.69 29.69 14.15
C ASP A 150 6.34 28.61 15.20
N ALA A 151 6.53 27.33 14.87
CA ALA A 151 6.38 26.24 15.84
C ALA A 151 7.32 26.38 17.06
N ARG A 152 8.55 26.86 16.87
CA ARG A 152 9.47 27.18 17.99
C ARG A 152 8.97 28.32 18.86
N LYS A 153 8.37 29.36 18.24
CA LYS A 153 7.81 30.51 18.96
C LYS A 153 6.52 30.16 19.70
N ARG A 154 5.74 29.22 19.17
CA ARG A 154 4.42 28.84 19.68
C ARG A 154 4.29 27.30 19.79
N PRO A 155 5.00 26.66 20.73
CA PRO A 155 4.91 25.21 20.95
C PRO A 155 3.46 24.74 21.10
N GLY A 156 3.10 23.64 20.43
CA GLY A 156 1.76 23.06 20.48
C GLY A 156 0.71 23.76 19.60
N ARG A 157 1.01 24.93 19.03
CA ARG A 157 0.04 25.76 18.26
C ARG A 157 0.06 25.54 16.76
N VAL A 158 1.12 24.99 16.19
CA VAL A 158 1.20 24.65 14.77
C VAL A 158 1.05 23.14 14.65
N GLN A 159 0.05 22.68 13.91
CA GLN A 159 -0.29 21.25 13.83
C GLN A 159 0.04 20.64 12.48
N TRP A 160 0.34 19.34 12.51
CA TRP A 160 0.39 18.49 11.32
C TRP A 160 -0.91 17.71 11.18
N ALA A 161 -1.56 17.77 10.02
CA ALA A 161 -2.56 16.78 9.66
C ALA A 161 -1.87 15.48 9.25
N THR A 162 -2.49 14.34 9.57
CA THR A 162 -2.09 13.05 9.00
C THR A 162 -3.29 12.27 8.47
N ALA A 163 -3.12 11.68 7.29
CA ALA A 163 -4.11 10.79 6.69
C ALA A 163 -4.31 9.49 7.49
N ALA A 164 -3.28 9.04 8.20
CA ALA A 164 -3.29 7.86 9.05
C ALA A 164 -2.04 7.86 9.94
N TYR A 165 -2.17 7.34 11.16
CA TYR A 165 -0.99 7.02 11.96
C TYR A 165 -0.13 5.95 11.26
N GLY A 166 1.18 6.03 11.45
CA GLY A 166 2.15 5.14 10.79
C GLY A 166 2.34 5.38 9.28
N SER A 167 1.53 6.23 8.64
CA SER A 167 1.72 6.61 7.24
C SER A 167 3.09 7.24 7.00
N ALA A 168 3.61 7.16 5.77
CA ALA A 168 4.87 7.81 5.41
C ALA A 168 4.86 9.32 5.73
N GLY A 169 3.72 9.99 5.52
CA GLY A 169 3.53 11.40 5.87
C GLY A 169 3.63 11.66 7.38
N HIS A 170 2.97 10.82 8.20
CA HIS A 170 3.11 10.86 9.65
C HIS A 170 4.58 10.68 10.08
N LEU A 171 5.27 9.66 9.58
CA LEU A 171 6.66 9.39 9.93
C LEU A 171 7.59 10.53 9.47
N ALA A 172 7.33 11.13 8.31
CA ALA A 172 8.07 12.28 7.82
C ALA A 172 7.87 13.50 8.73
N SER A 173 6.63 13.80 9.14
CA SER A 173 6.33 14.86 10.10
C SER A 173 7.02 14.63 11.44
N GLU A 174 6.95 13.41 11.99
CA GLU A 174 7.62 13.06 13.25
C GLU A 174 9.14 13.17 13.16
N LEU A 175 9.75 12.66 12.08
CA LEU A 175 11.18 12.80 11.84
C LEU A 175 11.60 14.27 11.77
N LEU A 176 10.81 15.11 11.09
CA LEU A 176 11.06 16.54 10.98
C LEU A 176 10.93 17.23 12.35
N LYS A 177 9.91 16.90 13.15
CA LYS A 177 9.73 17.42 14.52
C LYS A 177 10.94 17.14 15.40
N VAL A 178 11.39 15.88 15.41
CA VAL A 178 12.56 15.43 16.19
C VAL A 178 13.82 16.16 15.78
N ARG A 179 14.11 16.21 14.47
CA ARG A 179 15.32 16.89 13.95
C ARG A 179 15.29 18.41 14.15
N ALA A 180 14.12 19.02 13.98
CA ALA A 180 13.94 20.47 14.13
C ALA A 180 13.81 20.93 15.59
N LYS A 181 13.62 19.98 16.52
CA LYS A 181 13.36 20.19 17.95
C LYS A 181 12.17 21.12 18.17
N VAL A 182 11.04 20.79 17.53
CA VAL A 182 9.78 21.56 17.64
C VAL A 182 8.65 20.71 18.18
N ASP A 183 7.76 21.36 18.92
CA ASP A 183 6.50 20.77 19.37
C ASP A 183 5.37 21.15 18.42
N MET A 184 5.01 20.19 17.56
CA MET A 184 3.91 20.30 16.60
C MET A 184 3.01 19.07 16.70
N PRO A 185 1.83 19.15 17.31
CA PRO A 185 0.99 17.99 17.50
C PRO A 185 0.41 17.51 16.16
N VAL A 186 0.19 16.20 16.08
CA VAL A 186 -0.39 15.53 14.91
C VAL A 186 -1.90 15.34 15.12
N ILE A 187 -2.68 15.80 14.16
CA ILE A 187 -4.14 15.65 14.12
C ILE A 187 -4.48 14.54 13.13
N PRO A 188 -5.04 13.40 13.60
CA PRO A 188 -5.33 12.26 12.75
C PRO A 188 -6.67 12.40 12.01
N TYR A 189 -6.68 11.93 10.78
CA TYR A 189 -7.88 11.84 9.94
C TYR A 189 -8.12 10.40 9.48
N LYS A 190 -9.30 10.16 8.89
CA LYS A 190 -9.68 8.87 8.30
C LYS A 190 -9.27 8.75 6.82
N GLY A 191 -8.12 9.30 6.45
CA GLY A 191 -7.59 9.34 5.08
C GLY A 191 -7.17 10.72 4.60
N GLY A 192 -6.48 10.77 3.45
CA GLY A 192 -5.89 12.01 2.90
C GLY A 192 -6.92 13.03 2.43
N GLY A 193 -8.10 12.59 1.95
CA GLY A 193 -9.16 13.50 1.50
C GLY A 193 -9.62 14.48 2.59
N PRO A 194 -10.19 14.00 3.72
CA PRO A 194 -10.58 14.86 4.83
C PRO A 194 -9.42 15.70 5.38
N ALA A 195 -8.21 15.14 5.50
CA ALA A 195 -7.04 15.88 5.97
C ALA A 195 -6.68 17.06 5.05
N LEU A 196 -6.66 16.84 3.73
CA LEU A 196 -6.39 17.87 2.74
C LEU A 196 -7.46 18.96 2.77
N THR A 197 -8.73 18.63 2.96
CA THR A 197 -9.81 19.62 3.07
C THR A 197 -9.56 20.59 4.23
N ASP A 198 -9.18 20.08 5.40
CA ASP A 198 -8.93 20.92 6.58
C ASP A 198 -7.67 21.77 6.42
N VAL A 199 -6.62 21.25 5.78
CA VAL A 199 -5.42 22.02 5.46
C VAL A 199 -5.72 23.11 4.43
N ILE A 200 -6.51 22.82 3.39
CA ILE A 200 -6.97 23.81 2.41
C ILE A 200 -7.73 24.94 3.13
N GLY A 201 -8.65 24.56 4.02
CA GLY A 201 -9.47 25.49 4.81
C GLY A 201 -8.72 26.19 5.95
N GLY A 202 -7.44 25.89 6.18
CA GLY A 202 -6.62 26.48 7.24
C GLY A 202 -7.01 26.05 8.66
N GLN A 203 -7.82 24.99 8.80
CA GLN A 203 -8.20 24.42 10.10
C GLN A 203 -7.01 23.70 10.75
N VAL A 204 -6.14 23.12 9.92
CA VAL A 204 -4.86 22.54 10.33
C VAL A 204 -3.74 23.19 9.51
N ALA A 205 -2.63 23.50 10.18
CA ALA A 205 -1.60 24.37 9.62
C ALA A 205 -0.84 23.74 8.44
N SER A 206 -0.47 22.46 8.55
CA SER A 206 0.40 21.81 7.57
C SER A 206 0.12 20.31 7.46
N MET A 207 0.65 19.68 6.41
CA MET A 207 0.56 18.24 6.18
C MET A 207 1.76 17.77 5.37
N VAL A 208 2.19 16.52 5.57
CA VAL A 208 3.05 15.82 4.62
C VAL A 208 2.22 14.75 3.92
N GLU A 209 2.09 14.86 2.59
CA GLU A 209 1.16 14.02 1.83
C GLU A 209 1.76 13.61 0.47
N PRO A 210 1.53 12.37 -0.02
CA PRO A 210 2.04 11.94 -1.33
C PRO A 210 1.55 12.83 -2.47
N MET A 211 2.38 13.00 -3.50
CA MET A 211 2.08 13.89 -4.62
C MET A 211 0.78 13.54 -5.35
N ALA A 212 0.41 12.26 -5.46
CA ALA A 212 -0.80 11.85 -6.17
C ALA A 212 -2.08 12.52 -5.63
N SER A 213 -2.15 12.81 -4.33
CA SER A 213 -3.29 13.48 -3.69
C SER A 213 -3.04 14.97 -3.46
N ALA A 214 -1.82 15.36 -3.07
CA ALA A 214 -1.49 16.75 -2.74
C ALA A 214 -1.25 17.64 -3.96
N TYR A 215 -0.55 17.14 -4.98
CA TYR A 215 -0.12 17.96 -6.11
C TYR A 215 -1.27 18.55 -6.95
N PRO A 216 -2.39 17.84 -7.21
CA PRO A 216 -3.54 18.46 -7.87
C PRO A 216 -4.06 19.72 -7.14
N GLN A 217 -3.98 19.73 -5.80
CA GLN A 217 -4.40 20.88 -4.97
C GLN A 217 -3.40 22.03 -5.03
N VAL A 218 -2.11 21.71 -5.13
CA VAL A 218 -1.04 22.69 -5.34
C VAL A 218 -1.17 23.32 -6.72
N LYS A 219 -1.35 22.50 -7.76
CA LYS A 219 -1.54 22.94 -9.15
C LYS A 219 -2.80 23.80 -9.31
N SER A 220 -3.87 23.52 -8.55
CA SER A 220 -5.09 24.34 -8.56
C SER A 220 -5.00 25.60 -7.69
N GLY A 221 -3.85 25.88 -7.06
CA GLY A 221 -3.65 27.06 -6.21
C GLY A 221 -4.39 27.02 -4.87
N ARG A 222 -4.88 25.85 -4.42
CA ARG A 222 -5.56 25.69 -3.12
C ARG A 222 -4.59 25.38 -1.98
N LEU A 223 -3.48 24.73 -2.30
CA LEU A 223 -2.36 24.49 -1.39
C LEU A 223 -1.08 25.15 -1.92
N ARG A 224 -0.14 25.40 -1.01
CA ARG A 224 1.25 25.71 -1.33
C ARG A 224 2.12 24.54 -0.91
N ALA A 225 2.96 24.04 -1.82
CA ALA A 225 4.04 23.14 -1.47
C ALA A 225 5.24 23.95 -0.95
N LEU A 226 5.74 23.60 0.24
CA LEU A 226 6.90 24.22 0.87
C LEU A 226 8.19 23.48 0.53
N ALA A 227 8.12 22.15 0.41
CA ALA A 227 9.24 21.30 0.03
C ALA A 227 8.79 19.92 -0.47
N VAL A 228 9.67 19.23 -1.20
CA VAL A 228 9.60 17.78 -1.46
C VAL A 228 10.41 17.01 -0.41
N THR A 229 10.00 15.79 -0.12
CA THR A 229 10.65 14.89 0.86
C THR A 229 11.68 13.94 0.24
N THR A 230 12.02 14.14 -1.03
CA THR A 230 13.02 13.36 -1.77
C THR A 230 14.43 13.90 -1.51
N PRO A 231 15.49 13.08 -1.72
CA PRO A 231 16.88 13.51 -1.51
C PRO A 231 17.34 14.62 -2.47
N LYS A 232 16.67 14.74 -3.61
CA LYS A 232 16.93 15.72 -4.67
C LYS A 232 15.61 16.32 -5.12
N ARG A 233 15.67 17.54 -5.67
CA ARG A 233 14.51 18.17 -6.30
C ARG A 233 13.98 17.30 -7.43
N LEU A 234 12.69 17.40 -7.69
CA LEU A 234 12.07 16.73 -8.82
C LEU A 234 12.40 17.51 -10.10
N SER A 235 12.75 16.80 -11.18
CA SER A 235 13.07 17.42 -12.48
C SER A 235 11.98 18.36 -12.98
N ASP A 236 10.73 17.98 -12.71
CA ASP A 236 9.53 18.65 -13.17
C ASP A 236 9.11 19.81 -12.25
N LEU A 237 9.71 19.91 -11.05
CA LEU A 237 9.49 20.97 -10.07
C LEU A 237 10.85 21.51 -9.57
N PRO A 238 11.68 22.07 -10.46
CA PRO A 238 13.05 22.46 -10.12
C PRO A 238 13.11 23.60 -9.10
N ASP A 239 12.06 24.40 -8.99
CA ASP A 239 11.97 25.53 -8.06
C ASP A 239 11.51 25.12 -6.65
N LEU A 240 10.96 23.92 -6.49
CA LEU A 240 10.50 23.42 -5.20
C LEU A 240 11.68 22.77 -4.46
N PRO A 241 12.16 23.35 -3.34
CA PRO A 241 13.29 22.78 -2.61
C PRO A 241 12.93 21.43 -1.99
N THR A 242 13.96 20.67 -1.66
CA THR A 242 13.86 19.50 -0.79
C THR A 242 13.85 19.93 0.68
N VAL A 243 13.34 19.05 1.55
CA VAL A 243 13.50 19.19 3.00
C VAL A 243 14.99 19.19 3.39
N ALA A 244 15.82 18.45 2.66
CA ALA A 244 17.26 18.39 2.90
C ALA A 244 17.98 19.73 2.67
N GLU A 245 17.60 20.47 1.63
CA GLU A 245 18.10 21.83 1.37
C GLU A 245 17.65 22.84 2.44
N GLY A 246 16.54 22.56 3.15
CA GLY A 246 16.05 23.35 4.29
C GLY A 246 16.74 23.04 5.62
N GLY A 247 17.95 22.46 5.62
CA GLY A 247 18.75 22.23 6.83
C GLY A 247 18.54 20.86 7.50
N PHE A 248 17.88 19.92 6.83
CA PHE A 248 17.66 18.56 7.34
C PHE A 248 18.36 17.51 6.46
N PRO A 249 19.70 17.39 6.49
CA PRO A 249 20.43 16.49 5.60
C PRO A 249 19.93 15.05 5.67
N ASP A 250 20.08 14.32 4.57
CA ASP A 250 19.65 12.92 4.42
C ASP A 250 18.14 12.68 4.64
N PHE A 251 17.31 13.73 4.56
CA PHE A 251 15.86 13.55 4.63
C PHE A 251 15.34 12.87 3.35
N ASN A 252 14.85 11.64 3.51
CA ASN A 252 14.28 10.85 2.44
C ASN A 252 13.13 10.02 2.97
N MET A 253 11.90 10.47 2.73
CA MET A 253 10.69 9.80 3.21
C MET A 253 9.69 9.67 2.06
N PRO A 254 9.89 8.74 1.12
CA PRO A 254 8.91 8.48 0.07
C PRO A 254 7.77 7.61 0.60
N SER A 255 6.60 7.72 -0.02
CA SER A 255 5.48 6.82 0.22
C SER A 255 5.55 5.65 -0.76
N TRP A 256 6.09 4.50 -0.33
CA TRP A 256 6.24 3.33 -1.19
C TRP A 256 5.10 2.33 -1.09
N TYR A 257 4.79 1.64 -2.20
CA TYR A 257 3.66 0.74 -2.36
C TYR A 257 4.08 -0.67 -2.79
N GLY A 258 3.34 -1.67 -2.31
CA GLY A 258 3.56 -3.06 -2.65
C GLY A 258 2.30 -3.90 -2.65
N PHE A 259 2.42 -5.08 -3.26
CA PHE A 259 1.37 -6.09 -3.32
C PHE A 259 1.71 -7.29 -2.43
N TRP A 260 0.70 -7.79 -1.71
CA TRP A 260 0.78 -9.00 -0.91
C TRP A 260 -0.42 -9.92 -1.17
N ALA A 261 -0.22 -11.22 -0.98
CA ALA A 261 -1.28 -12.21 -0.85
C ALA A 261 -1.32 -12.74 0.60
N PRO A 262 -2.34 -13.51 1.01
CA PRO A 262 -2.33 -14.22 2.28
C PRO A 262 -1.15 -15.19 2.34
N ALA A 263 -0.58 -15.40 3.53
CA ALA A 263 0.42 -16.44 3.73
C ALA A 263 -0.08 -17.83 3.30
N GLY A 264 0.82 -18.64 2.76
CA GLY A 264 0.50 -19.97 2.22
C GLY A 264 -0.05 -19.96 0.79
N THR A 265 -0.16 -18.79 0.14
CA THR A 265 -0.55 -18.72 -1.27
C THR A 265 0.49 -19.48 -2.12
N PRO A 266 0.07 -20.41 -3.00
CA PRO A 266 0.99 -21.20 -3.83
C PRO A 266 1.97 -20.33 -4.61
N GLN A 267 3.22 -20.82 -4.73
CA GLN A 267 4.28 -20.04 -5.37
C GLN A 267 4.00 -19.75 -6.84
N ASP A 268 3.39 -20.69 -7.57
CA ASP A 268 2.98 -20.50 -8.96
C ASP A 268 1.92 -19.40 -9.12
N VAL A 269 1.02 -19.26 -8.14
CA VAL A 269 0.04 -18.16 -8.07
C VAL A 269 0.73 -16.83 -7.78
N ILE A 270 1.69 -16.79 -6.85
CA ILE A 270 2.51 -15.60 -6.57
C ILE A 270 3.29 -15.18 -7.81
N ASP A 271 3.94 -16.12 -8.49
CA ASP A 271 4.74 -15.88 -9.69
C ASP A 271 3.88 -15.36 -10.84
N LYS A 272 2.68 -15.92 -11.03
CA LYS A 272 1.69 -15.42 -11.99
C LYS A 272 1.25 -14.00 -11.66
N LEU A 273 0.85 -13.72 -10.43
CA LEU A 273 0.46 -12.37 -9.99
C LEU A 273 1.59 -11.35 -10.19
N HIS A 274 2.81 -11.70 -9.80
CA HIS A 274 3.99 -10.85 -10.00
C HIS A 274 4.24 -10.58 -11.49
N ALA A 275 4.17 -11.59 -12.35
CA ALA A 275 4.38 -11.42 -13.79
C ALA A 275 3.37 -10.43 -14.40
N GLU A 276 2.10 -10.51 -13.99
CA GLU A 276 1.00 -9.68 -14.47
C GLU A 276 1.10 -8.24 -13.93
N ILE A 277 1.48 -8.08 -12.66
CA ILE A 277 1.79 -6.76 -12.08
C ILE A 277 2.98 -6.13 -12.78
N ARG A 278 4.07 -6.89 -13.00
CA ARG A 278 5.26 -6.39 -13.70
C ARG A 278 4.93 -5.94 -15.11
N SER A 279 4.17 -6.72 -15.86
CA SER A 279 3.76 -6.36 -17.22
C SER A 279 2.80 -5.17 -17.23
N ALA A 280 1.87 -5.08 -16.28
CA ALA A 280 1.00 -3.92 -16.12
C ALA A 280 1.80 -2.63 -15.86
N MET A 281 2.78 -2.67 -14.96
CA MET A 281 3.64 -1.53 -14.63
C MET A 281 4.48 -1.02 -15.81
N GLN A 282 4.67 -1.84 -16.85
CA GLN A 282 5.40 -1.50 -18.08
C GLN A 282 4.48 -1.07 -19.23
N ALA A 283 3.15 -1.24 -19.09
CA ALA A 283 2.21 -0.88 -20.14
C ALA A 283 2.19 0.64 -20.37
N PRO A 284 2.23 1.14 -21.62
CA PRO A 284 2.34 2.57 -21.91
C PRO A 284 1.24 3.43 -21.26
N GLU A 285 0.00 2.95 -21.23
CA GLU A 285 -1.12 3.66 -20.59
C GLU A 285 -0.95 3.76 -19.07
N VAL A 286 -0.47 2.69 -18.43
CA VAL A 286 -0.18 2.67 -16.99
C VAL A 286 0.98 3.60 -16.69
N VAL A 287 2.09 3.50 -17.42
CA VAL A 287 3.25 4.40 -17.27
C VAL A 287 2.82 5.85 -17.41
N THR A 288 2.01 6.19 -18.41
CA THR A 288 1.50 7.55 -18.62
C THR A 288 0.70 8.04 -17.41
N ARG A 289 -0.21 7.22 -16.88
CA ARG A 289 -1.02 7.56 -15.70
C ARG A 289 -0.15 7.73 -14.45
N LEU A 290 0.77 6.80 -14.21
CA LEU A 290 1.68 6.83 -13.06
C LEU A 290 2.63 8.04 -13.09
N SER A 291 3.18 8.37 -14.27
CA SER A 291 4.01 9.56 -14.45
C SER A 291 3.25 10.86 -14.19
N ALA A 292 1.98 10.95 -14.60
CA ALA A 292 1.14 12.13 -14.34
C ALA A 292 0.92 12.41 -12.84
N MET A 293 1.18 11.44 -11.97
CA MET A 293 1.11 11.57 -10.51
C MET A 293 2.49 11.49 -9.83
N PHE A 294 3.59 11.60 -10.58
CA PHE A 294 4.98 11.54 -10.09
C PHE A 294 5.35 10.21 -9.43
N PHE A 295 4.65 9.13 -9.78
CA PHE A 295 4.99 7.81 -9.29
C PHE A 295 6.34 7.39 -9.86
N GLN A 296 7.23 6.91 -9.00
CA GLN A 296 8.56 6.42 -9.35
C GLN A 296 8.51 4.90 -9.39
N PRO A 297 8.29 4.28 -10.56
CA PRO A 297 8.14 2.85 -10.68
C PRO A 297 9.47 2.14 -10.39
N ALA A 298 9.39 1.08 -9.61
CA ALA A 298 10.48 0.14 -9.45
C ALA A 298 9.82 -1.19 -9.08
N VAL A 299 9.85 -2.16 -9.99
CA VAL A 299 9.21 -3.45 -9.79
C VAL A 299 10.26 -4.45 -9.33
N THR A 300 10.06 -5.08 -8.19
CA THR A 300 10.95 -6.13 -7.68
C THR A 300 10.37 -7.51 -7.93
N SER A 301 11.23 -8.53 -7.94
CA SER A 301 10.77 -9.91 -7.72
C SER A 301 10.17 -10.09 -6.31
N PRO A 302 9.39 -11.17 -6.07
CA PRO A 302 8.91 -11.52 -4.73
C PRO A 302 10.03 -11.64 -3.70
N ALA A 303 11.14 -12.29 -4.07
CA ALA A 303 12.29 -12.51 -3.19
C ALA A 303 13.04 -11.22 -2.84
N GLU A 304 13.21 -10.31 -3.82
CA GLU A 304 13.76 -8.98 -3.56
C GLU A 304 12.82 -8.14 -2.68
N PHE A 305 11.50 -8.28 -2.86
CA PHE A 305 10.55 -7.59 -2.01
C PHE A 305 10.61 -8.08 -0.56
N ALA A 306 10.74 -9.38 -0.34
CA ALA A 306 10.93 -9.94 1.00
C ALA A 306 12.18 -9.35 1.69
N LYS A 307 13.30 -9.24 0.96
CA LYS A 307 14.53 -8.60 1.48
C LYS A 307 14.33 -7.11 1.78
N PHE A 308 13.61 -6.41 0.90
CA PHE A 308 13.23 -5.00 1.09
C PHE A 308 12.40 -4.84 2.37
N ILE A 309 11.35 -5.64 2.56
CA ILE A 309 10.48 -5.62 3.75
C ILE A 309 11.29 -5.77 5.03
N LYS A 310 12.23 -6.72 5.08
CA LYS A 310 13.08 -6.91 6.26
C LYS A 310 13.91 -5.67 6.58
N ARG A 311 14.59 -5.11 5.58
CA ARG A 311 15.40 -3.89 5.74
C ARG A 311 14.57 -2.69 6.19
N GLU A 312 13.42 -2.47 5.56
CA GLU A 312 12.54 -1.36 5.91
C GLU A 312 11.93 -1.53 7.31
N SER A 313 11.61 -2.76 7.71
CA SER A 313 11.09 -3.05 9.05
C SER A 313 12.09 -2.67 10.14
N ASP A 314 13.38 -2.94 9.95
CA ASP A 314 14.43 -2.57 10.90
C ASP A 314 14.68 -1.05 10.94
N MET A 315 14.62 -0.39 9.79
CA MET A 315 14.64 1.07 9.72
C MET A 315 13.45 1.69 10.46
N TYR A 316 12.23 1.20 10.22
CA TYR A 316 11.01 1.73 10.86
C TYR A 316 10.99 1.49 12.37
N LYS A 317 11.46 0.33 12.86
CA LYS A 317 11.65 0.10 14.30
C LYS A 317 12.53 1.18 14.92
N SER A 318 13.66 1.47 14.28
CA SER A 318 14.61 2.49 14.75
C SER A 318 14.00 3.89 14.76
N LEU A 319 13.28 4.25 13.69
CA LEU A 319 12.62 5.56 13.57
C LEU A 319 11.50 5.72 14.59
N VAL A 320 10.61 4.73 14.73
CA VAL A 320 9.50 4.73 15.69
C VAL A 320 10.03 4.89 17.12
N ALA A 321 11.09 4.17 17.48
CA ALA A 321 11.72 4.29 18.79
C ALA A 321 12.33 5.69 19.00
N ALA A 322 13.08 6.20 18.02
CA ALA A 322 13.72 7.52 18.12
C ALA A 322 12.72 8.67 18.21
N ALA A 323 11.57 8.55 17.55
CA ALA A 323 10.50 9.54 17.58
C ALA A 323 9.46 9.31 18.70
N ASN A 324 9.64 8.26 19.52
CA ASN A 324 8.71 7.85 20.58
C ASN A 324 7.25 7.76 20.10
N ILE A 325 7.05 7.17 18.92
CA ILE A 325 5.72 7.05 18.31
C ILE A 325 5.00 5.85 18.93
N ARG A 326 3.90 6.10 19.65
CA ARG A 326 3.01 5.08 20.20
C ARG A 326 1.56 5.54 20.08
N LEU A 327 0.66 4.65 19.67
CA LEU A 327 -0.76 4.97 19.55
C LEU A 327 -1.60 4.52 20.74
N ASP A 328 -1.25 3.38 21.29
CA ASP A 328 -2.01 2.74 22.36
C ASP A 328 -1.04 2.43 23.51
N GLU A 329 -1.09 3.23 24.58
CA GLU A 329 -0.77 2.77 25.94
C GLU A 329 -2.07 2.56 26.70
#